data_AF-A0A6J8C5M8-F1
#
_entry.id   AF-A0A6J8C5M8-F1
#
_cell.length_a   1.000
_cell.length_b   1.000
_cell.length_c   1.000
_cell.angle_alpha   90.00
_cell.angle_beta   90.00
_cell.angle_gamma   90.00
#
_symmetry.space_group_name_H-M   'P 1'
#
loop_
_entity.id
_entity.type
_entity.pdbx_description
1 polymer ?
#
loop_
_entity_poly.entity_id
_entity_poly.type
_entity_poly.pdbx_seq_one_letter_code
_entity_poly.pdbx_strand_id
1 'polypeptide(L)'
;MSDTGDNDSLTDHNDIDLFNDPSQNIQNDVTDSQFNDEDMFNLIKTEFGQLDRKTFKHDLLQHTDLNDLKPIRTSLFDLVRKRDNTLTDTKLVERTNRDNGQSAGDKMAEDIFVIFQYLEGANNMSELRQCMSRSRRPTTVPDENDGLLTDIFNKLSNKARYTSKGTGNSVVISMLMEVKQMINDGLKPITAKVDKLSCNFENDIKLLKNSLRNKDNEIINLQTQISEYKQRITQLQADVKLKTQELKERDDELDRGKVQKKITDKIASRLDALDNRLKSQTVQKKTLYSDVAAEDQTVEPRNIPVIDTRTSRGSINTDTMDFPTNVHSSSRHNYIDFMTLNNDTNTHSADTDYQQARPIESLISENDMSVFRGVVRRRTFSIVQCNLPIGHMN
;
A
#
# COMPACT_ATOMS: atom_id res chain seq x y z
N MET A 1 -54.90 -22.95 24.61
CA MET A 1 -55.34 -24.22 24.01
C MET A 1 -56.06 -23.87 22.73
N SER A 2 -55.50 -24.35 21.59
CA SER A 2 -56.11 -24.56 20.25
C SER A 2 -56.93 -23.43 19.64
N ASP A 3 -56.74 -22.97 18.41
CA ASP A 3 -56.11 -23.53 17.19
C ASP A 3 -56.05 -22.35 16.18
N THR A 4 -54.94 -22.11 15.48
CA THR A 4 -54.69 -22.40 14.04
C THR A 4 -55.81 -21.93 13.08
N GLY A 5 -55.54 -21.29 11.93
CA GLY A 5 -54.31 -20.96 11.23
C GLY A 5 -54.63 -20.17 9.94
N ASP A 6 -53.60 -19.49 9.45
CA ASP A 6 -53.09 -19.42 8.07
C ASP A 6 -53.97 -19.17 6.82
N ASN A 7 -53.29 -18.45 5.91
CA ASN A 7 -53.39 -18.37 4.45
C ASN A 7 -54.26 -17.22 3.89
N ASP A 8 -53.65 -16.13 3.43
CA ASP A 8 -52.89 -15.95 2.16
C ASP A 8 -53.80 -15.61 0.98
N SER A 9 -53.40 -14.54 0.27
CA SER A 9 -53.20 -14.53 -1.18
C SER A 9 -54.02 -13.54 -2.02
N LEU A 10 -53.27 -12.94 -2.97
CA LEU A 10 -53.67 -12.38 -4.28
C LEU A 10 -54.18 -10.93 -4.28
N THR A 11 -53.29 -9.94 -4.48
CA THR A 11 -52.76 -9.42 -5.77
C THR A 11 -53.72 -8.43 -6.44
N ASP A 12 -53.52 -7.15 -6.16
CA ASP A 12 -53.97 -6.08 -7.05
C ASP A 12 -52.93 -5.88 -8.17
N HIS A 13 -53.37 -6.22 -9.38
CA HIS A 13 -52.71 -5.92 -10.64
C HIS A 13 -52.80 -4.41 -10.92
N ASN A 14 -51.67 -3.71 -10.82
CA ASN A 14 -51.48 -2.45 -11.53
C ASN A 14 -50.88 -2.78 -12.90
N ASP A 15 -51.75 -2.80 -13.91
CA ASP A 15 -51.38 -2.72 -15.31
C ASP A 15 -50.69 -1.37 -15.56
N ILE A 16 -49.36 -1.41 -15.64
CA ILE A 16 -48.56 -0.34 -16.24
C ILE A 16 -48.30 -0.75 -17.68
N ASP A 17 -48.87 0.03 -18.60
CA ASP A 17 -48.67 -0.04 -20.04
C ASP A 17 -47.17 0.01 -20.41
N LEU A 18 -46.52 -1.15 -20.44
CA LEU A 18 -45.35 -1.39 -21.28
C LEU A 18 -45.87 -1.57 -22.71
N PHE A 19 -45.85 -0.52 -23.54
CA PHE A 19 -45.55 -0.56 -24.98
C PHE A 19 -45.66 0.87 -25.53
N ASN A 20 -44.69 1.72 -25.20
CA ASN A 20 -44.31 2.83 -26.05
C ASN A 20 -42.88 2.57 -26.53
N ASP A 21 -42.80 2.07 -27.75
CA ASP A 21 -41.59 1.85 -28.52
C ASP A 21 -40.98 3.22 -28.91
N PRO A 22 -39.82 3.63 -28.37
CA PRO A 22 -39.15 4.87 -28.78
C PRO A 22 -38.38 4.68 -30.10
N SER A 23 -38.39 3.48 -30.67
CA SER A 23 -37.61 3.13 -31.83
C SER A 23 -38.38 3.52 -33.09
N GLN A 24 -38.65 4.80 -33.36
CA GLN A 24 -38.89 5.39 -34.70
C GLN A 24 -39.16 6.91 -34.61
N ASN A 25 -38.19 7.72 -34.17
CA ASN A 25 -38.03 9.09 -34.72
C ASN A 25 -36.72 9.77 -34.28
N ILE A 26 -35.58 9.30 -34.81
CA ILE A 26 -34.37 10.14 -34.90
C ILE A 26 -33.87 10.01 -36.33
N GLN A 27 -34.54 10.73 -37.24
CA GLN A 27 -33.97 11.02 -38.55
C GLN A 27 -32.82 12.02 -38.35
N ASN A 28 -31.61 11.48 -38.49
CA ASN A 28 -30.46 12.13 -39.12
C ASN A 28 -30.10 13.54 -38.62
N ASP A 29 -29.43 13.59 -37.46
CA ASP A 29 -28.31 14.52 -37.27
C ASP A 29 -27.30 13.88 -36.30
N VAL A 30 -26.74 12.74 -36.69
CA VAL A 30 -25.53 12.19 -36.06
C VAL A 30 -24.35 12.93 -36.67
N THR A 31 -24.09 14.13 -36.17
CA THR A 31 -22.75 14.70 -36.25
C THR A 31 -21.83 13.80 -35.44
N ASP A 32 -20.74 13.36 -36.08
CA ASP A 32 -19.58 12.67 -35.50
C ASP A 32 -19.45 12.91 -34.00
N SER A 33 -19.65 11.84 -33.23
CA SER A 33 -19.23 11.75 -31.83
C SER A 33 -17.72 11.96 -31.78
N GLN A 34 -17.30 13.21 -31.71
CA GLN A 34 -15.95 13.60 -31.37
C GLN A 34 -15.72 13.11 -29.95
N PHE A 35 -15.07 11.95 -29.81
CA PHE A 35 -14.39 11.60 -28.56
C PHE A 35 -13.61 12.83 -28.12
N ASN A 36 -14.01 13.41 -26.98
CA ASN A 36 -13.33 14.57 -26.44
C ASN A 36 -11.89 14.18 -26.12
N ASP A 37 -10.91 14.96 -26.58
CA ASP A 37 -9.49 14.65 -26.38
C ASP A 37 -9.16 14.47 -24.88
N GLU A 38 -9.87 15.19 -24.00
CA GLU A 38 -9.69 15.10 -22.54
C GLU A 38 -10.23 13.77 -21.98
N ASP A 39 -11.29 13.20 -22.57
CA ASP A 39 -11.82 11.89 -22.16
C ASP A 39 -10.83 10.79 -22.53
N MET A 40 -10.18 10.90 -23.71
CA MET A 40 -9.11 9.99 -24.14
C MET A 40 -7.90 10.05 -23.20
N PHE A 41 -7.51 11.26 -22.77
CA PHE A 41 -6.45 11.44 -21.78
C PHE A 41 -6.81 10.80 -20.43
N ASN A 42 -8.03 11.02 -19.94
CA ASN A 42 -8.48 10.45 -18.67
C ASN A 42 -8.61 8.93 -18.71
N LEU A 43 -9.01 8.35 -19.86
CA LEU A 43 -9.04 6.92 -20.07
C LEU A 43 -7.63 6.33 -19.92
N ILE A 44 -6.65 6.87 -20.66
CA ILE A 44 -5.26 6.40 -20.59
C ILE A 44 -4.67 6.59 -19.21
N LYS A 45 -4.99 7.70 -18.54
CA LYS A 45 -4.54 7.95 -17.18
C LYS A 45 -5.08 6.92 -16.19
N THR A 46 -6.36 6.58 -16.30
CA THR A 46 -7.02 5.61 -15.43
C THR A 46 -6.46 4.20 -15.64
N GLU A 47 -6.29 3.79 -16.90
CA GLU A 47 -5.88 2.43 -17.25
C GLU A 47 -4.38 2.20 -17.13
N PHE A 48 -3.56 3.18 -17.52
CA PHE A 48 -2.11 2.98 -17.69
C PHE A 48 -1.23 3.96 -16.89
N GLY A 49 -1.80 4.94 -16.18
CA GLY A 49 -1.03 6.05 -15.57
C GLY A 49 -0.04 5.64 -14.48
N GLN A 50 -0.17 4.45 -13.89
CA GLN A 50 0.76 3.95 -12.87
C GLN A 50 1.86 3.04 -13.43
N LEU A 51 1.81 2.72 -14.73
CA LEU A 51 2.71 1.74 -15.34
C LEU A 51 4.05 2.37 -15.72
N ASP A 52 5.13 1.60 -15.60
CA ASP A 52 6.41 2.00 -16.13
C ASP A 52 6.42 1.92 -17.68
N ARG A 53 7.36 2.61 -18.31
CA ARG A 53 7.46 2.74 -19.79
C ARG A 53 7.37 1.41 -20.53
N LYS A 54 7.95 0.32 -20.00
CA LYS A 54 7.94 -0.99 -20.68
C LYS A 54 6.58 -1.65 -20.55
N THR A 55 6.01 -1.66 -19.36
CA THR A 55 4.70 -2.27 -19.07
C THR A 55 3.58 -1.49 -19.77
N PHE A 56 3.62 -0.15 -19.74
CA PHE A 56 2.68 0.70 -20.47
C PHE A 56 2.59 0.31 -21.95
N LYS A 57 3.74 0.21 -22.63
CA LYS A 57 3.77 -0.13 -24.05
C LYS A 57 3.28 -1.54 -24.32
N HIS A 58 3.68 -2.49 -23.48
CA HIS A 58 3.28 -3.87 -23.63
C HIS A 58 1.76 -4.02 -23.50
N ASP A 59 1.18 -3.45 -22.45
CA ASP A 59 -0.24 -3.55 -22.15
C ASP A 59 -1.06 -2.76 -23.18
N LEU A 60 -0.61 -1.57 -23.59
CA LEU A 60 -1.27 -0.80 -24.64
C LEU A 60 -1.34 -1.58 -25.96
N LEU A 61 -0.27 -2.29 -26.34
CA LEU A 61 -0.23 -3.11 -27.55
C LEU A 61 -1.01 -4.43 -27.42
N GLN A 62 -1.21 -4.95 -26.22
CA GLN A 62 -2.07 -6.11 -25.99
C GLN A 62 -3.56 -5.75 -26.07
N HIS A 63 -3.93 -4.54 -25.63
CA HIS A 63 -5.31 -4.11 -25.52
C HIS A 63 -5.82 -3.27 -26.69
N THR A 64 -4.94 -2.87 -27.61
CA THR A 64 -5.28 -1.93 -28.69
C THR A 64 -4.72 -2.38 -30.02
N ASP A 65 -5.57 -2.41 -31.05
CA ASP A 65 -5.14 -2.68 -32.41
C ASP A 65 -4.34 -1.51 -32.99
N LEU A 66 -3.46 -1.80 -33.95
CA LEU A 66 -2.63 -0.79 -34.62
C LEU A 66 -3.46 0.36 -35.24
N ASN A 67 -4.68 0.06 -35.69
CA ASN A 67 -5.59 1.03 -36.29
C ASN A 67 -6.14 2.04 -35.26
N ASP A 68 -6.22 1.64 -33.99
CA ASP A 68 -6.79 2.44 -32.90
C ASP A 68 -5.70 3.30 -32.21
N LEU A 69 -4.44 2.89 -32.29
CA LEU A 69 -3.30 3.69 -31.80
C LEU A 69 -3.17 5.04 -32.51
N LYS A 70 -3.54 5.14 -33.78
CA LYS A 70 -3.40 6.38 -34.57
C LYS A 70 -4.39 7.47 -34.11
N PRO A 71 -5.70 7.20 -33.95
CA PRO A 71 -6.63 8.11 -33.30
C PRO A 71 -6.17 8.54 -31.90
N ILE A 72 -5.81 7.59 -31.04
CA ILE A 72 -5.37 7.85 -29.66
C ILE A 72 -4.18 8.83 -29.63
N ARG A 73 -3.14 8.52 -30.43
CA ARG A 73 -1.95 9.36 -30.56
C ARG A 73 -2.27 10.77 -31.05
N THR A 74 -3.24 10.90 -31.96
CA THR A 74 -3.65 12.19 -32.54
C THR A 74 -4.40 13.03 -31.52
N SER A 75 -5.40 12.45 -30.84
CA SER A 75 -6.17 13.15 -29.79
C SER A 75 -5.28 13.67 -28.66
N LEU A 76 -4.36 12.83 -28.15
CA LEU A 76 -3.41 13.28 -27.12
C LEU A 76 -2.51 14.42 -27.61
N PHE A 77 -2.07 14.37 -28.86
CA PHE A 77 -1.22 15.41 -29.43
C PHE A 77 -1.97 16.73 -29.67
N ASP A 78 -3.23 16.67 -30.10
CA ASP A 78 -4.06 17.86 -30.24
C ASP A 78 -4.34 18.51 -28.88
N LEU A 79 -4.48 17.70 -27.82
CA LEU A 79 -4.56 18.19 -26.45
C LEU A 79 -3.27 18.90 -25.99
N VAL A 80 -2.10 18.38 -26.35
CA VAL A 80 -0.81 19.07 -26.15
C VAL A 80 -0.79 20.41 -26.88
N ARG A 81 -1.27 20.48 -28.14
CA ARG A 81 -1.32 21.74 -28.90
C ARG A 81 -2.29 22.76 -28.31
N LYS A 82 -3.39 22.30 -27.71
CA LYS A 82 -4.34 23.16 -26.98
C LYS A 82 -3.73 23.73 -25.70
N ARG A 83 -2.86 22.97 -25.01
CA ARG A 83 -2.21 23.39 -23.75
C ARG A 83 -0.93 24.19 -23.96
N ASP A 84 -0.14 23.92 -25.01
CA ASP A 84 1.12 24.60 -25.33
C ASP A 84 1.05 25.33 -26.69
N ASN A 85 0.85 26.65 -26.61
CA ASN A 85 0.76 27.54 -27.77
C ASN A 85 2.05 27.59 -28.61
N THR A 86 3.19 27.12 -28.10
CA THR A 86 4.47 27.10 -28.83
C THR A 86 4.54 25.99 -29.89
N LEU A 87 3.58 25.05 -29.87
CA LEU A 87 3.52 23.87 -30.74
C LEU A 87 2.43 23.96 -31.82
N THR A 88 1.94 25.16 -32.12
CA THR A 88 0.83 25.38 -33.07
C THR A 88 1.13 24.91 -34.51
N ASP A 89 2.40 24.93 -34.94
CA ASP A 89 2.82 24.54 -36.30
C ASP A 89 3.44 23.13 -36.42
N THR A 90 3.46 22.33 -35.35
CA THR A 90 4.08 20.99 -35.38
C THR A 90 3.07 19.93 -35.84
N LYS A 91 3.57 18.94 -36.59
CA LYS A 91 2.81 17.76 -37.02
C LYS A 91 3.44 16.50 -36.46
N LEU A 92 2.63 15.50 -36.13
CA LEU A 92 3.13 14.18 -35.75
C LEU A 92 3.96 13.55 -36.88
N VAL A 93 5.04 12.87 -36.53
CA VAL A 93 5.82 12.06 -37.48
C VAL A 93 4.99 10.85 -37.89
N GLU A 94 4.82 10.59 -39.18
CA GLU A 94 4.23 9.33 -39.65
C GLU A 94 5.17 8.17 -39.32
N ARG A 95 4.66 7.17 -38.59
CA ARG A 95 5.42 5.97 -38.21
C ARG A 95 5.11 4.87 -39.22
N THR A 96 6.12 4.47 -39.98
CA THR A 96 6.09 3.30 -40.86
C THR A 96 7.01 2.20 -40.32
N ASN A 97 6.73 0.95 -40.70
CA ASN A 97 7.65 -0.16 -40.47
C ASN A 97 8.98 0.18 -41.17
N ARG A 98 10.08 0.15 -40.42
CA ARG A 98 11.45 0.30 -40.96
C ARG A 98 12.21 -0.98 -40.67
N ASP A 99 13.23 -1.25 -41.47
CA ASP A 99 14.07 -2.46 -41.44
C ASP A 99 14.83 -2.67 -40.11
N ASN A 100 14.76 -1.72 -39.18
CA ASN A 100 15.42 -1.73 -37.87
C ASN A 100 14.77 -2.68 -36.84
N GLY A 101 13.87 -3.57 -37.25
CA GLY A 101 13.24 -4.58 -36.39
C GLY A 101 12.16 -4.09 -35.41
N GLN A 102 11.95 -2.78 -35.26
CA GLN A 102 10.85 -2.22 -34.45
C GLN A 102 9.58 -2.01 -35.28
N SER A 103 8.46 -2.58 -34.82
CA SER A 103 7.16 -2.44 -35.46
C SER A 103 6.66 -0.99 -35.41
N ALA A 104 5.79 -0.63 -36.36
CA ALA A 104 5.10 0.67 -36.33
C ALA A 104 4.26 0.83 -35.06
N GLY A 105 3.66 -0.25 -34.57
CA GLY A 105 2.91 -0.29 -33.32
C GLY A 105 3.77 0.08 -32.12
N ASP A 106 4.96 -0.51 -31.98
CA ASP A 106 5.88 -0.20 -30.88
C ASP A 106 6.27 1.28 -30.85
N LYS A 107 6.46 1.89 -32.02
CA LYS A 107 6.80 3.32 -32.13
C LYS A 107 5.60 4.22 -31.85
N MET A 108 4.39 3.80 -32.24
CA MET A 108 3.17 4.54 -31.91
C MET A 108 2.87 4.47 -30.41
N ALA A 109 3.02 3.30 -29.79
CA ALA A 109 2.88 3.13 -28.34
C ALA A 109 3.92 3.95 -27.57
N GLU A 110 5.16 3.99 -28.07
CA GLU A 110 6.21 4.87 -27.53
C GLU A 110 5.83 6.35 -27.62
N ASP A 111 5.35 6.81 -28.77
CA ASP A 111 4.93 8.19 -28.95
C ASP A 111 3.74 8.55 -28.02
N ILE A 112 2.76 7.64 -27.87
CA ILE A 112 1.62 7.81 -26.96
C ILE A 112 2.10 7.98 -25.52
N PHE A 113 3.02 7.13 -25.06
CA PHE A 113 3.61 7.23 -23.72
C PHE A 113 4.32 8.58 -23.50
N VAL A 114 5.15 9.01 -24.45
CA VAL A 114 5.88 10.28 -24.37
C VAL A 114 4.93 11.49 -24.32
N ILE A 115 3.88 11.48 -25.16
CA ILE A 115 2.87 12.55 -25.18
C ILE A 115 2.08 12.56 -23.87
N PHE A 116 1.68 11.39 -23.38
CA PHE A 116 0.99 11.23 -22.10
C PHE A 116 1.81 11.76 -20.92
N GLN A 117 3.08 11.35 -20.80
CA GLN A 117 3.96 11.85 -19.73
C GLN A 117 4.12 13.37 -19.78
N TYR A 118 4.24 13.94 -20.98
CA TYR A 118 4.31 15.39 -21.14
C TYR A 118 3.05 16.08 -20.63
N LEU A 119 1.86 15.53 -20.93
CA LEU A 119 0.58 16.04 -20.43
C LEU A 119 0.41 15.91 -18.90
N GLU A 120 1.04 14.92 -18.28
CA GLU A 120 1.13 14.78 -16.82
C GLU A 120 2.15 15.73 -16.16
N GLY A 121 2.91 16.50 -16.95
CA GLY A 121 3.87 17.48 -16.46
C GLY A 121 5.32 16.99 -16.42
N ALA A 122 5.64 15.86 -17.07
CA ALA A 122 7.03 15.47 -17.27
C ALA A 122 7.71 16.42 -18.27
N ASN A 123 8.72 17.14 -17.82
CA ASN A 123 9.46 18.14 -18.64
C ASN A 123 10.46 17.50 -19.62
N ASN A 124 10.02 16.55 -20.45
CA ASN A 124 10.87 15.86 -21.42
C ASN A 124 10.61 16.33 -22.87
N MET A 125 10.79 17.63 -23.10
CA MET A 125 10.60 18.26 -24.41
C MET A 125 11.49 17.66 -25.51
N SER A 126 12.64 17.07 -25.16
CA SER A 126 13.51 16.39 -26.10
C SER A 126 12.85 15.17 -26.72
N GLU A 127 12.18 14.34 -25.92
CA GLU A 127 11.48 13.15 -26.40
C GLU A 127 10.21 13.55 -27.17
N LEU A 128 9.43 14.51 -26.66
CA LEU A 128 8.25 15.02 -27.38
C LEU A 128 8.62 15.56 -28.76
N ARG A 129 9.77 16.26 -28.89
CA ARG A 129 10.28 16.73 -30.19
C ARG A 129 10.63 15.60 -31.15
N GLN A 130 10.93 14.38 -30.69
CA GLN A 130 11.17 13.23 -31.57
C GLN A 130 9.87 12.61 -32.11
N CYS A 131 8.74 12.84 -31.44
CA CYS A 131 7.41 12.48 -31.91
C CYS A 131 6.87 13.47 -32.97
N MET A 132 7.47 14.66 -33.04
CA MET A 132 7.07 15.76 -33.92
C MET A 132 8.00 15.93 -35.12
N SER A 133 7.42 16.08 -36.31
CA SER A 133 8.14 16.57 -37.47
C SER A 133 8.28 18.08 -37.30
N ARG A 134 9.50 18.59 -37.09
CA ARG A 134 9.76 20.01 -37.37
C ARG A 134 9.51 20.20 -38.86
N SER A 135 8.51 21.00 -39.21
CA SER A 135 8.41 21.58 -40.55
C SER A 135 9.77 22.20 -40.83
N ARG A 136 10.58 21.53 -41.66
CA ARG A 136 11.82 22.09 -42.16
C ARG A 136 11.37 23.26 -43.03
N ARG A 137 11.29 24.46 -42.44
CA ARG A 137 11.50 25.65 -43.25
C ARG A 137 12.83 25.39 -43.99
N PRO A 138 12.89 25.60 -45.31
CA PRO A 138 14.15 25.50 -46.03
C PRO A 138 15.07 26.57 -45.43
N THR A 139 15.85 26.19 -44.43
CA THR A 139 16.90 27.03 -43.90
C THR A 139 18.02 26.91 -44.92
N THR A 140 17.95 27.75 -45.95
CA THR A 140 19.16 28.24 -46.61
C THR A 140 19.92 29.04 -45.55
N VAL A 141 20.55 28.36 -44.60
CA VAL A 141 21.68 28.92 -43.87
C VAL A 141 22.83 28.78 -44.85
N PRO A 142 23.36 29.89 -45.42
CA PRO A 142 24.64 29.81 -46.09
C PRO A 142 25.61 29.30 -45.02
N ASP A 143 26.26 28.18 -45.29
CA ASP A 143 27.32 27.67 -44.42
C ASP A 143 28.44 28.72 -44.40
N GLU A 144 28.44 29.61 -43.39
CA GLU A 144 29.43 30.68 -43.26
C GLU A 144 30.87 30.13 -43.12
N ASN A 145 31.03 28.81 -42.95
CA ASN A 145 32.33 28.15 -42.93
C ASN A 145 32.90 27.85 -44.34
N ASP A 146 32.06 27.74 -45.38
CA ASP A 146 32.54 27.45 -46.74
C ASP A 146 33.19 28.68 -47.41
N GLY A 147 32.85 29.89 -46.95
CA GLY A 147 33.44 31.13 -47.44
C GLY A 147 34.88 31.35 -46.96
N LEU A 148 35.25 30.82 -45.79
CA LEU A 148 36.48 31.18 -45.11
C LEU A 148 37.72 30.53 -45.78
N LEU A 149 37.61 29.25 -46.16
CA LEU A 149 38.66 28.56 -46.94
C LEU A 149 38.78 29.14 -48.35
N THR A 150 37.64 29.49 -48.96
CA THR A 150 37.59 30.06 -50.31
C THR A 150 38.21 31.46 -50.36
N ASP A 151 37.96 32.29 -49.36
CA ASP A 151 38.57 33.61 -49.21
C ASP A 151 40.07 33.55 -48.89
N ILE A 152 40.51 32.59 -48.07
CA ILE A 152 41.94 32.34 -47.81
C ILE A 152 42.64 31.95 -49.12
N PHE A 153 42.07 31.02 -49.88
CA PHE A 153 42.65 30.55 -51.14
C PHE A 153 42.72 31.69 -52.18
N ASN A 154 41.66 32.49 -52.31
CA ASN A 154 41.62 33.62 -53.23
C ASN A 154 42.60 34.74 -52.86
N LYS A 155 42.78 35.06 -51.56
CA LYS A 155 43.77 36.04 -51.11
C LYS A 155 45.21 35.58 -51.37
N LEU A 156 45.51 34.30 -51.16
CA LEU A 156 46.84 33.72 -51.45
C LEU A 156 47.13 33.68 -52.96
N SER A 157 46.15 33.25 -53.76
CA SER A 157 46.31 33.12 -55.22
C SER A 157 46.53 34.46 -55.93
N ASN A 158 45.88 35.53 -55.45
CA ASN A 158 46.00 36.86 -56.05
C ASN A 158 47.34 37.54 -55.70
N LYS A 159 47.92 37.26 -54.53
CA LYS A 159 49.16 37.93 -54.05
C LYS A 159 50.44 37.29 -54.60
N ALA A 160 50.42 35.97 -54.84
CA ALA A 160 51.52 35.26 -55.50
C ALA A 160 51.84 35.77 -56.91
N ARG A 161 50.89 36.45 -57.57
CA ARG A 161 51.07 37.01 -58.92
C ARG A 161 51.87 38.33 -58.96
N TYR A 162 52.13 38.98 -57.82
CA TYR A 162 52.69 40.35 -57.79
C TYR A 162 54.13 40.47 -57.24
N THR A 163 54.81 39.39 -56.84
CA THR A 163 56.16 39.48 -56.24
C THR A 163 57.25 38.88 -57.14
N SER A 164 57.66 39.59 -58.19
CA SER A 164 58.68 39.13 -59.16
C SER A 164 60.11 39.67 -58.92
N LYS A 165 60.43 40.29 -57.77
CA LYS A 165 61.75 40.92 -57.54
C LYS A 165 62.37 40.74 -56.14
N GLY A 166 62.08 39.64 -55.44
CA GLY A 166 62.75 39.28 -54.18
C GLY A 166 63.43 37.92 -54.26
N THR A 167 64.59 37.76 -53.63
CA THR A 167 65.29 36.47 -53.44
C THR A 167 64.28 35.44 -52.92
N GLY A 168 64.08 34.35 -53.67
CA GLY A 168 62.92 33.44 -53.52
C GLY A 168 62.64 32.98 -52.08
N ASN A 169 63.66 32.83 -51.25
CA ASN A 169 63.49 32.43 -49.84
C ASN A 169 62.76 33.47 -48.97
N SER A 170 62.99 34.77 -49.19
CA SER A 170 62.35 35.81 -48.35
C SER A 170 60.84 35.89 -48.60
N VAL A 171 60.42 35.73 -49.85
CA VAL A 171 58.99 35.77 -50.23
C VAL A 171 58.25 34.55 -49.66
N VAL A 172 58.87 33.37 -49.74
CA VAL A 172 58.30 32.13 -49.18
C VAL A 172 58.15 32.22 -47.65
N ILE A 173 59.15 32.76 -46.94
CA ILE A 173 59.08 32.93 -45.49
C ILE A 173 57.96 33.91 -45.10
N SER A 174 57.82 35.04 -45.80
CA SER A 174 56.74 36.00 -45.55
C SER A 174 55.35 35.41 -45.81
N MET A 175 55.18 34.65 -46.90
CA MET A 175 53.92 33.94 -47.19
C MET A 175 53.59 32.89 -46.13
N LEU A 176 54.59 32.13 -45.66
CA LEU A 176 54.39 31.13 -44.59
C LEU A 176 53.99 31.77 -43.26
N MET A 177 54.59 32.92 -42.89
CA MET A 177 54.19 33.65 -41.69
C MET A 177 52.76 34.19 -41.80
N GLU A 178 52.37 34.72 -42.97
CA GLU A 178 51.01 35.22 -43.22
C GLU A 178 49.98 34.08 -43.17
N VAL A 179 50.25 32.93 -43.78
CA VAL A 179 49.39 31.74 -43.69
C VAL A 179 49.26 31.26 -42.24
N LYS A 180 50.37 31.18 -41.49
CA LYS A 180 50.35 30.80 -40.08
C LYS A 180 49.49 31.76 -39.25
N GLN A 181 49.59 33.07 -39.52
CA GLN A 181 48.78 34.08 -38.86
C GLN A 181 47.30 33.94 -39.20
N MET A 182 46.96 33.74 -40.47
CA MET A 182 45.58 33.53 -40.91
C MET A 182 44.95 32.27 -40.30
N ILE A 183 45.72 31.18 -40.21
CA ILE A 183 45.27 29.95 -39.53
C ILE A 183 45.02 30.23 -38.04
N ASN A 184 45.94 30.91 -37.35
CA ASN A 184 45.77 31.26 -35.94
C ASN A 184 44.54 32.15 -35.72
N ASP A 185 44.33 33.15 -36.58
CA ASP A 185 43.19 34.06 -36.48
C ASP A 185 41.86 33.35 -36.81
N GLY A 186 41.86 32.37 -37.72
CA GLY A 186 40.71 31.51 -37.99
C GLY A 186 40.41 30.50 -36.86
N LEU A 187 41.44 30.01 -36.15
CA LEU A 187 41.29 29.07 -35.05
C LEU A 187 40.83 29.74 -33.74
N LYS A 188 41.23 30.99 -33.46
CA LYS A 188 40.80 31.75 -32.27
C LYS A 188 39.29 31.71 -31.98
N PRO A 189 38.39 32.04 -32.94
CA PRO A 189 36.95 31.99 -32.68
C PRO A 189 36.43 30.56 -32.47
N ILE A 190 37.07 29.55 -33.05
CA ILE A 190 36.73 28.14 -32.83
C ILE A 190 37.12 27.75 -31.41
N THR A 191 38.34 28.05 -30.96
CA THR A 191 38.80 27.82 -29.59
C THR A 191 37.86 28.51 -28.59
N ALA A 192 37.52 29.78 -28.80
CA ALA A 192 36.59 30.51 -27.93
C ALA A 192 35.19 29.88 -27.87
N LYS A 193 34.67 29.34 -28.99
CA LYS A 193 33.40 28.62 -29.03
C LYS A 193 33.49 27.28 -28.26
N VAL A 194 34.60 26.55 -28.41
CA VAL A 194 34.85 25.30 -27.69
C VAL A 194 34.94 25.55 -26.19
N ASP A 195 35.66 26.58 -25.75
CA ASP A 195 35.77 26.93 -24.33
C ASP A 195 34.42 27.32 -23.74
N LYS A 196 33.61 28.09 -24.48
CA LYS A 196 32.25 28.46 -24.07
C LYS A 196 31.34 27.23 -23.95
N LEU A 197 31.42 26.30 -24.91
CA LEU A 197 30.68 25.04 -24.86
C LEU A 197 31.11 24.18 -23.67
N SER A 198 32.42 24.10 -23.41
CA SER A 198 32.97 23.38 -22.25
C SER A 198 32.44 23.94 -20.94
N CYS A 199 32.45 25.27 -20.77
CA CYS A 199 31.90 25.93 -19.59
C CYS A 199 30.40 25.68 -19.41
N ASN A 200 29.62 25.72 -20.50
CA ASN A 200 28.20 25.41 -20.44
C ASN A 200 27.94 23.95 -20.01
N PHE A 201 28.67 22.99 -20.58
CA PHE A 201 28.53 21.58 -20.21
C PHE A 201 28.94 21.32 -18.75
N GLU A 202 29.99 21.97 -18.25
CA GLU A 202 30.37 21.87 -16.84
C GLU A 202 29.27 22.38 -15.90
N ASN A 203 28.63 23.49 -16.26
CA ASN A 203 27.50 24.03 -15.51
C ASN A 203 26.28 23.09 -15.53
N ASP A 204 25.93 22.54 -16.70
CA ASP A 204 24.82 21.59 -16.85
C ASP A 204 25.07 20.32 -16.03
N ILE A 205 26.30 19.77 -16.08
CA ILE A 205 26.70 18.63 -15.26
C ILE A 205 26.56 18.94 -13.77
N LYS A 206 26.96 20.14 -13.34
CA LYS A 206 26.84 20.57 -11.94
C LYS A 206 25.36 20.68 -11.51
N LEU A 207 24.50 21.24 -12.36
CA LEU A 207 23.06 21.32 -12.10
C LEU A 207 22.42 19.94 -12.02
N LEU A 208 22.73 19.04 -12.96
CA LEU A 208 22.24 17.67 -12.95
C LEU A 208 22.69 16.90 -11.71
N LYS A 209 23.96 17.04 -11.30
CA LYS A 209 24.48 16.44 -10.05
C LYS A 209 23.73 16.93 -8.80
N ASN A 210 23.43 18.23 -8.73
CA ASN A 210 22.65 18.79 -7.63
C ASN A 210 21.21 18.29 -7.64
N SER A 211 20.58 18.20 -8.81
CA SER A 211 19.24 17.63 -8.97
C SER A 211 19.18 16.17 -8.53
N LEU A 212 20.17 15.36 -8.92
CA LEU A 212 20.28 13.96 -8.52
C LEU A 212 20.39 13.83 -6.99
N ARG A 213 21.30 14.62 -6.38
CA ARG A 213 21.47 14.64 -4.92
C ARG A 213 20.19 15.02 -4.17
N ASN A 214 19.42 15.97 -4.70
CA ASN A 214 18.14 16.35 -4.12
C ASN A 214 17.12 15.20 -4.18
N LYS A 215 17.07 14.48 -5.30
CA LYS A 215 16.21 13.31 -5.46
C LYS A 215 16.63 12.14 -4.56
N ASP A 216 17.93 11.92 -4.38
CA ASP A 216 18.44 10.93 -3.42
C ASP A 216 18.02 11.26 -1.98
N ASN A 217 18.10 12.54 -1.59
CA ASN A 217 17.64 12.99 -0.27
C ASN A 217 16.12 12.81 -0.09
N GLU A 218 15.32 13.06 -1.14
CA GLU A 218 13.88 12.84 -1.15
C GLU A 218 13.56 11.34 -0.94
N ILE A 219 14.28 10.45 -1.63
CA ILE A 219 14.14 9.00 -1.47
C ILE A 219 14.47 8.58 -0.03
N ILE A 220 15.56 9.08 0.55
CA ILE A 220 15.94 8.78 1.95
C ILE A 220 14.86 9.22 2.93
N ASN A 221 14.28 10.42 2.73
CA ASN A 221 13.19 10.91 3.56
C ASN A 221 11.94 10.02 3.46
N LEU A 222 11.53 9.65 2.24
CA LEU A 222 10.39 8.75 2.02
C LEU A 222 10.63 7.36 2.65
N GLN A 223 11.84 6.80 2.53
CA GLN A 223 12.20 5.54 3.19
C GLN A 223 12.13 5.63 4.72
N THR A 224 12.46 6.79 5.29
CA THR A 224 12.37 7.05 6.72
C THR A 224 10.90 7.07 7.17
N GLN A 225 10.03 7.81 6.45
CA GLN A 225 8.59 7.84 6.72
C GLN A 225 7.94 6.46 6.59
N ILE A 226 8.29 5.67 5.57
CA ILE A 226 7.81 4.29 5.41
C ILE A 226 8.18 3.44 6.64
N SER A 227 9.39 3.61 7.17
CA SER A 227 9.86 2.86 8.35
C SER A 227 9.08 3.26 9.60
N GLU A 228 8.82 4.56 9.81
CA GLU A 228 7.98 5.06 10.90
C GLU A 228 6.54 4.55 10.82
N TYR A 229 5.93 4.55 9.63
CA TYR A 229 4.58 4.02 9.43
C TYR A 229 4.51 2.52 9.67
N LYS A 230 5.52 1.75 9.23
CA LYS A 230 5.60 0.31 9.53
C LYS A 230 5.63 0.06 11.04
N GLN A 231 6.46 0.80 11.78
CA GLN A 231 6.51 0.69 13.23
C GLN A 231 5.17 1.02 13.88
N ARG A 232 4.49 2.07 13.42
CA ARG A 232 3.17 2.47 13.92
C ARG A 232 2.10 1.40 13.64
N ILE A 233 2.12 0.77 12.47
CA ILE A 233 1.22 -0.34 12.13
C ILE A 233 1.45 -1.51 13.10
N THR A 234 2.70 -1.90 13.33
CA THR A 234 3.03 -2.98 14.28
C THR A 234 2.54 -2.67 15.70
N GLN A 235 2.70 -1.42 16.16
CA GLN A 235 2.20 -1.00 17.47
C GLN A 235 0.66 -1.09 17.54
N LEU A 236 -0.05 -0.55 16.54
CA LEU A 236 -1.50 -0.60 16.50
C LEU A 236 -2.04 -2.04 16.44
N GLN A 237 -1.35 -2.94 15.72
CA GLN A 237 -1.70 -4.35 15.70
C GLN A 237 -1.53 -5.02 17.08
N ALA A 238 -0.50 -4.65 17.84
CA ALA A 238 -0.33 -5.12 19.21
C ALA A 238 -1.43 -4.58 20.14
N ASP A 239 -1.76 -3.30 20.02
CA ASP A 239 -2.82 -2.66 20.83
C ASP A 239 -4.20 -3.28 20.55
N VAL A 240 -4.51 -3.57 19.28
CA VAL A 240 -5.76 -4.25 18.90
C VAL A 240 -5.83 -5.66 19.50
N LYS A 241 -4.73 -6.42 19.49
CA LYS A 241 -4.69 -7.75 20.12
C LYS A 241 -4.93 -7.67 21.63
N LEU A 242 -4.28 -6.71 22.30
CA LEU A 242 -4.48 -6.49 23.74
C LEU A 242 -5.93 -6.11 24.05
N LYS A 243 -6.52 -5.17 23.31
CA LYS A 243 -7.91 -4.75 23.51
C LYS A 243 -8.91 -5.86 23.22
N THR A 244 -8.63 -6.71 22.24
CA THR A 244 -9.45 -7.90 21.95
C THR A 244 -9.43 -8.87 23.12
N GLN A 245 -8.27 -9.08 23.75
CA GLN A 245 -8.15 -9.89 24.95
C GLN A 245 -8.89 -9.28 26.14
N GLU A 246 -8.73 -7.98 26.40
CA GLU A 246 -9.45 -7.28 27.48
C GLU A 246 -10.97 -7.38 27.32
N LEU A 247 -11.49 -7.27 26.09
CA LEU A 247 -12.92 -7.42 25.81
C LEU A 247 -13.40 -8.83 26.14
N LYS A 248 -12.66 -9.85 25.73
CA LYS A 248 -12.97 -11.25 26.05
C LYS A 248 -13.02 -11.49 27.56
N GLU A 249 -12.05 -10.95 28.31
CA GLU A 249 -12.01 -11.08 29.77
C GLU A 249 -13.23 -10.40 30.44
N ARG A 250 -13.70 -9.27 29.90
CA ARG A 250 -14.92 -8.60 30.38
C ARG A 250 -16.19 -9.36 30.04
N ASP A 251 -16.27 -9.97 28.85
CA ASP A 251 -17.41 -10.81 28.48
C ASP A 251 -17.50 -12.03 29.40
N ASP A 252 -16.36 -12.67 29.69
CA ASP A 252 -16.28 -13.78 30.65
C ASP A 252 -16.66 -13.34 32.09
N GLU A 253 -16.31 -12.12 32.49
CA GLU A 253 -16.73 -11.54 33.78
C GLU A 253 -18.24 -11.25 33.82
N LEU A 254 -18.81 -10.72 32.75
CA LEU A 254 -20.24 -10.46 32.62
C LEU A 254 -21.06 -11.75 32.74
N ASP A 255 -20.62 -12.81 32.07
CA ASP A 255 -21.27 -14.11 32.12
C ASP A 255 -21.17 -14.76 33.51
N ARG A 256 -20.02 -14.63 34.18
CA ARG A 256 -19.89 -15.00 35.60
C ARG A 256 -20.86 -14.21 36.49
N GLY A 257 -21.00 -12.91 36.26
CA GLY A 257 -21.95 -12.04 36.97
C GLY A 257 -23.42 -12.47 36.80
N LYS A 258 -23.83 -12.88 35.59
CA LYS A 258 -25.18 -13.43 35.34
C LYS A 258 -25.43 -14.72 36.11
N VAL A 259 -24.44 -15.63 36.13
CA VAL A 259 -24.53 -16.89 36.90
C VAL A 259 -24.63 -16.59 38.40
N GLN A 260 -23.81 -15.68 38.92
CA GLN A 260 -23.84 -15.26 40.32
C GLN A 260 -25.20 -14.68 40.69
N LYS A 261 -25.77 -13.79 39.86
CA LYS A 261 -27.11 -13.22 40.08
C LYS A 261 -28.18 -14.32 40.15
N LYS A 262 -28.18 -15.27 39.21
CA LYS A 262 -29.12 -16.41 39.21
C LYS A 262 -29.02 -17.26 40.48
N ILE A 263 -27.81 -17.45 41.01
CA ILE A 263 -27.59 -18.15 42.28
C ILE A 263 -28.17 -17.33 43.45
N THR A 264 -27.88 -16.03 43.50
CA THR A 264 -28.39 -15.12 44.55
C THR A 264 -29.93 -15.08 44.56
N ASP A 265 -30.56 -14.96 43.39
CA ASP A 265 -32.02 -14.98 43.25
C ASP A 265 -32.63 -16.29 43.77
N LYS A 266 -31.97 -17.42 43.49
CA LYS A 266 -32.39 -18.74 43.98
C LYS A 266 -32.22 -18.89 45.51
N ILE A 267 -31.16 -18.31 46.07
CA ILE A 267 -30.94 -18.28 47.53
C ILE A 267 -32.01 -17.42 48.20
N ALA A 268 -32.29 -16.23 47.68
CA ALA A 268 -33.33 -15.32 48.19
C ALA A 268 -34.70 -16.01 48.22
N SER A 269 -35.11 -16.63 47.11
CA SER A 269 -36.38 -17.38 47.03
C SER A 269 -36.46 -18.52 48.05
N ARG A 270 -35.35 -19.23 48.32
CA ARG A 270 -35.31 -20.28 49.36
C ARG A 270 -35.41 -19.71 50.77
N LEU A 271 -34.78 -18.57 51.04
CA LEU A 271 -34.87 -17.89 52.34
C LEU A 271 -36.30 -17.43 52.62
N ASP A 272 -36.98 -16.85 51.63
CA ASP A 272 -38.39 -16.46 51.74
C ASP A 272 -39.29 -17.68 52.02
N ALA A 273 -39.04 -18.80 51.35
CA ALA A 273 -39.77 -20.04 51.59
C ALA A 273 -39.56 -20.59 53.03
N LEU A 274 -38.32 -20.52 53.54
CA LEU A 274 -38.00 -20.91 54.91
C LEU A 274 -38.64 -19.98 55.95
N ASP A 275 -38.62 -18.67 55.73
CA ASP A 275 -39.26 -17.69 56.61
C ASP A 275 -40.78 -17.91 56.68
N ASN A 276 -41.42 -18.13 55.53
CA ASN A 276 -42.85 -18.47 55.49
C ASN A 276 -43.17 -19.78 56.22
N ARG A 277 -42.32 -20.80 56.09
CA ARG A 277 -42.47 -22.06 56.83
C ARG A 277 -42.32 -21.85 58.34
N LEU A 278 -41.33 -21.06 58.77
CA LEU A 278 -41.10 -20.73 60.18
C LEU A 278 -42.29 -19.97 60.78
N LYS A 279 -42.83 -18.98 60.05
CA LYS A 279 -44.06 -18.26 60.42
C LYS A 279 -45.24 -19.21 60.59
N SER A 280 -45.45 -20.11 59.64
CA SER A 280 -46.52 -21.13 59.71
C SER A 280 -46.37 -22.05 60.93
N GLN A 281 -45.17 -22.58 61.17
CA GLN A 281 -44.88 -23.40 62.36
C GLN A 281 -45.10 -22.63 63.66
N THR A 282 -44.76 -21.33 63.69
CA THR A 282 -44.99 -20.48 64.86
C THR A 282 -46.49 -20.31 65.14
N VAL A 283 -47.31 -20.14 64.11
CA VAL A 283 -48.77 -20.09 64.23
C VAL A 283 -49.31 -21.43 64.74
N GLN A 284 -48.92 -22.56 64.11
CA GLN A 284 -49.32 -23.90 64.53
C GLN A 284 -48.98 -24.18 66.00
N LYS A 285 -47.76 -23.80 66.43
CA LYS A 285 -47.32 -23.97 67.81
C LYS A 285 -48.16 -23.13 68.78
N LYS A 286 -48.49 -21.88 68.42
CA LYS A 286 -49.37 -21.02 69.23
C LYS A 286 -50.77 -21.64 69.39
N THR A 287 -51.33 -22.21 68.32
CA THR A 287 -52.63 -22.90 68.36
C THR A 287 -52.59 -24.14 69.27
N LEU A 288 -51.56 -24.98 69.15
CA LEU A 288 -51.40 -26.15 70.03
C LEU A 288 -51.32 -25.75 71.51
N TYR A 289 -50.61 -24.67 71.85
CA TYR A 289 -50.55 -24.19 73.23
C TYR A 289 -51.90 -23.68 73.75
N SER A 290 -52.71 -23.02 72.92
CA SER A 290 -54.05 -22.60 73.34
C SER A 290 -54.99 -23.79 73.57
N ASP A 291 -54.88 -24.84 72.76
CA ASP A 291 -55.70 -26.04 72.89
C ASP A 291 -55.36 -26.80 74.19
N VAL A 292 -54.06 -26.98 74.48
CA VAL A 292 -53.61 -27.61 75.74
C VAL A 292 -54.01 -26.78 76.97
N ALA A 293 -53.89 -25.45 76.89
CA ALA A 293 -54.31 -24.57 77.99
C ALA A 293 -55.84 -24.61 78.23
N ALA A 294 -56.64 -24.89 77.19
CA ALA A 294 -58.08 -25.07 77.32
C ALA A 294 -58.44 -26.44 77.93
N GLU A 295 -57.71 -27.51 77.61
CA GLU A 295 -57.89 -28.83 78.22
C GLU A 295 -57.61 -28.83 79.74
N ASP A 296 -56.56 -28.12 80.18
CA ASP A 296 -56.14 -28.09 81.59
C ASP A 296 -57.18 -27.42 82.54
N GLN A 297 -58.12 -26.62 82.00
CA GLN A 297 -59.20 -26.02 82.78
C GLN A 297 -60.38 -26.98 83.07
N THR A 298 -60.36 -28.20 82.51
CA THR A 298 -61.45 -29.18 82.68
C THR A 298 -61.10 -30.36 83.59
N VAL A 299 -59.87 -30.40 84.12
CA VAL A 299 -59.42 -31.48 85.00
C VAL A 299 -59.75 -31.15 86.46
N GLU A 300 -60.78 -31.79 87.01
CA GLU A 300 -61.00 -31.82 88.46
C GLU A 300 -59.75 -32.36 89.17
N PRO A 301 -59.33 -31.76 90.31
CA PRO A 301 -58.16 -32.18 91.05
C PRO A 301 -58.34 -33.60 91.60
N ARG A 302 -57.81 -34.60 90.91
CA ARG A 302 -57.65 -35.94 91.46
C ARG A 302 -56.46 -35.95 92.41
N ASN A 303 -56.74 -36.18 93.70
CA ASN A 303 -55.75 -36.52 94.71
C ASN A 303 -54.95 -37.75 94.28
N ILE A 304 -53.73 -37.54 93.79
CA ILE A 304 -52.75 -38.60 93.55
C ILE A 304 -51.82 -38.67 94.77
N PRO A 305 -51.60 -39.86 95.35
CA PRO A 305 -50.75 -40.01 96.53
C PRO A 305 -49.29 -39.69 96.19
N VAL A 306 -48.65 -38.97 97.11
CA VAL A 306 -47.22 -38.71 97.14
C VAL A 306 -46.48 -40.05 97.26
N ILE A 307 -45.87 -40.52 96.16
CA ILE A 307 -44.89 -41.61 96.19
C ILE A 307 -43.51 -40.97 96.15
N ASP A 308 -42.90 -40.92 97.33
CA ASP A 308 -41.54 -40.52 97.57
C ASP A 308 -40.58 -41.60 97.03
N THR A 309 -40.02 -41.38 95.83
CA THR A 309 -38.95 -42.22 95.28
C THR A 309 -37.66 -41.43 95.24
N ARG A 310 -36.94 -41.47 96.37
CA ARG A 310 -35.48 -41.34 96.39
C ARG A 310 -34.88 -42.41 95.47
N THR A 311 -34.35 -42.05 94.30
CA THR A 311 -33.29 -42.87 93.68
C THR A 311 -32.38 -42.07 92.75
N SER A 312 -31.10 -42.09 93.12
CA SER A 312 -29.87 -41.95 92.32
C SER A 312 -29.63 -40.69 91.47
N ARG A 313 -28.74 -39.84 91.99
CA ARG A 313 -27.87 -38.95 91.22
C ARG A 313 -27.02 -39.77 90.24
N GLY A 314 -27.43 -39.81 88.97
CA GLY A 314 -26.56 -40.15 87.85
C GLY A 314 -25.85 -38.90 87.34
N SER A 315 -24.59 -38.73 87.73
CA SER A 315 -23.63 -37.80 87.12
C SER A 315 -23.48 -38.14 85.63
N ILE A 316 -24.04 -37.31 84.74
CA ILE A 316 -23.72 -37.37 83.31
C ILE A 316 -22.60 -36.36 83.08
N ASN A 317 -21.44 -36.90 82.71
CA ASN A 317 -20.26 -36.16 82.31
C ASN A 317 -20.59 -35.14 81.21
N THR A 318 -20.13 -33.92 81.40
CA THR A 318 -19.94 -32.95 80.33
C THR A 318 -18.72 -33.37 79.52
N ASP A 319 -18.89 -34.31 78.60
CA ASP A 319 -17.90 -34.54 77.55
C ASP A 319 -18.00 -33.38 76.55
N THR A 320 -17.03 -32.48 76.67
CA THR A 320 -16.58 -31.54 75.65
C THR A 320 -16.41 -32.28 74.32
N MET A 321 -17.41 -32.14 73.44
CA MET A 321 -17.27 -32.46 72.03
C MET A 321 -16.39 -31.38 71.39
N ASP A 322 -15.09 -31.68 71.29
CA ASP A 322 -14.18 -31.00 70.38
C ASP A 322 -14.73 -31.11 68.95
N PHE A 323 -15.08 -29.97 68.36
CA PHE A 323 -15.32 -29.88 66.93
C PHE A 323 -13.98 -30.02 66.19
N PRO A 324 -13.79 -31.03 65.32
CA PRO A 324 -12.68 -30.98 64.38
C PRO A 324 -13.04 -29.96 63.30
N THR A 325 -12.40 -28.79 63.33
CA THR A 325 -12.28 -27.89 62.18
C THR A 325 -11.44 -28.59 61.11
N ASN A 326 -12.06 -29.49 60.35
CA ASN A 326 -11.43 -30.09 59.17
C ASN A 326 -11.80 -29.25 57.95
N VAL A 327 -11.04 -28.18 57.74
CA VAL A 327 -11.02 -27.42 56.49
C VAL A 327 -10.29 -28.30 55.48
N HIS A 328 -11.02 -29.18 54.80
CA HIS A 328 -10.56 -29.75 53.54
C HIS A 328 -11.05 -28.87 52.40
N SER A 329 -10.19 -27.91 52.05
CA SER A 329 -10.16 -27.28 50.74
C SER A 329 -9.95 -28.34 49.66
N SER A 330 -11.03 -28.97 49.22
CA SER A 330 -11.06 -29.77 47.99
C SER A 330 -10.98 -28.83 46.78
N SER A 331 -9.77 -28.33 46.51
CA SER A 331 -9.41 -27.83 45.19
C SER A 331 -9.28 -29.02 44.25
N ARG A 332 -10.41 -29.47 43.68
CA ARG A 332 -10.38 -30.35 42.50
C ARG A 332 -9.98 -29.49 41.29
N HIS A 333 -8.68 -29.37 41.07
CA HIS A 333 -8.16 -29.04 39.75
C HIS A 333 -8.34 -30.27 38.86
N ASN A 334 -9.37 -30.27 38.03
CA ASN A 334 -9.43 -31.15 36.86
C ASN A 334 -8.43 -30.62 35.83
N TYR A 335 -7.18 -31.08 35.91
CA TYR A 335 -6.30 -31.15 34.75
C TYR A 335 -6.72 -32.38 33.95
N ILE A 336 -7.38 -32.16 32.81
CA ILE A 336 -7.53 -33.17 31.78
C ILE A 336 -6.35 -32.95 30.83
N ASP A 337 -5.29 -33.73 31.04
CA ASP A 337 -4.26 -33.98 30.03
C ASP A 337 -4.85 -34.91 28.96
N PHE A 338 -5.05 -34.39 27.75
CA PHE A 338 -5.21 -35.21 26.55
C PHE A 338 -3.91 -35.15 25.76
N MET A 339 -3.12 -36.21 25.86
CA MET A 339 -2.13 -36.58 24.84
C MET A 339 -2.54 -37.90 24.21
N THR A 340 -2.86 -37.79 22.91
CA THR A 340 -2.60 -38.72 21.80
C THR A 340 -2.99 -40.20 21.92
N LEU A 341 -3.82 -40.64 20.98
CA LEU A 341 -3.59 -41.88 20.24
C LEU A 341 -4.20 -41.80 18.83
N ASN A 342 -3.37 -42.20 17.87
CA ASN A 342 -3.62 -42.34 16.44
C ASN A 342 -4.84 -43.21 16.11
N ASN A 343 -5.46 -42.95 14.96
CA ASN A 343 -5.83 -44.01 14.03
C ASN A 343 -5.94 -43.47 12.60
N ASP A 344 -5.03 -43.94 11.77
CA ASP A 344 -5.16 -44.01 10.32
C ASP A 344 -6.31 -44.97 9.96
N THR A 345 -7.07 -44.64 8.90
CA THR A 345 -7.35 -45.50 7.75
C THR A 345 -8.33 -44.84 6.77
N ASN A 346 -7.89 -44.68 5.50
CA ASN A 346 -8.56 -45.00 4.22
C ASN A 346 -10.02 -44.51 3.98
N THR A 347 -10.47 -43.98 2.83
CA THR A 347 -10.12 -44.22 1.41
C THR A 347 -11.02 -43.34 0.50
N HIS A 348 -10.65 -43.24 -0.79
CA HIS A 348 -11.35 -42.70 -1.99
C HIS A 348 -11.00 -41.25 -2.39
N SER A 349 -10.22 -40.97 -3.45
CA SER A 349 -10.16 -41.38 -4.88
C SER A 349 -11.05 -40.56 -5.82
N ALA A 350 -10.41 -39.66 -6.59
CA ALA A 350 -10.65 -39.32 -8.01
C ALA A 350 -9.66 -38.18 -8.35
N ASP A 351 -8.54 -38.47 -9.00
CA ASP A 351 -8.33 -38.37 -10.46
C ASP A 351 -8.50 -36.95 -11.02
N THR A 352 -7.38 -36.30 -11.33
CA THR A 352 -7.02 -35.91 -12.72
C THR A 352 -5.52 -35.59 -12.79
N ASP A 353 -4.85 -36.28 -13.70
CA ASP A 353 -3.47 -36.07 -14.15
C ASP A 353 -3.26 -34.70 -14.80
N TYR A 354 -2.08 -34.09 -14.60
CA TYR A 354 -1.07 -33.89 -15.66
C TYR A 354 0.23 -33.24 -15.10
N GLN A 355 1.29 -34.05 -15.10
CA GLN A 355 2.69 -33.78 -15.47
C GLN A 355 3.42 -32.53 -14.91
N GLN A 356 4.33 -32.75 -13.96
CA GLN A 356 5.80 -32.84 -14.13
C GLN A 356 6.54 -31.49 -14.16
N ALA A 357 7.09 -31.11 -13.01
CA ALA A 357 8.52 -30.83 -12.83
C ALA A 357 8.84 -30.63 -11.33
N ARG A 358 9.67 -31.52 -10.79
CA ARG A 358 10.43 -31.40 -9.53
C ARG A 358 11.86 -31.87 -9.86
N PRO A 359 12.86 -31.69 -9.00
CA PRO A 359 13.15 -30.53 -8.15
C PRO A 359 14.67 -30.24 -8.08
N ILE A 360 15.07 -29.13 -7.47
CA ILE A 360 16.28 -29.14 -6.62
C ILE A 360 15.90 -28.54 -5.27
N GLU A 361 15.90 -29.42 -4.27
CA GLU A 361 15.93 -29.15 -2.84
C GLU A 361 17.20 -28.34 -2.50
N SER A 362 17.20 -27.45 -1.53
CA SER A 362 17.27 -27.90 -0.14
C SER A 362 17.32 -26.72 0.84
N LEU A 363 16.56 -26.89 1.91
CA LEU A 363 16.93 -26.67 3.32
C LEU A 363 17.34 -25.25 3.74
N ILE A 364 16.50 -24.63 4.58
CA ILE A 364 16.79 -24.46 6.01
C ILE A 364 15.47 -24.18 6.73
N SER A 365 15.23 -24.99 7.77
CA SER A 365 14.09 -24.95 8.66
C SER A 365 14.20 -23.84 9.71
N GLU A 366 13.05 -23.29 10.07
CA GLU A 366 12.82 -22.65 11.35
C GLU A 366 12.97 -23.67 12.48
N ASN A 367 13.85 -23.39 13.44
CA ASN A 367 13.63 -23.54 14.87
C ASN A 367 14.89 -23.10 15.63
N ASP A 368 14.72 -22.11 16.50
CA ASP A 368 15.19 -22.10 17.90
C ASP A 368 15.54 -20.69 18.39
N MET A 369 14.61 -20.17 19.20
CA MET A 369 14.85 -19.15 20.21
C MET A 369 15.73 -19.73 21.32
N SER A 370 16.99 -19.29 21.43
CA SER A 370 17.61 -19.09 22.75
C SER A 370 18.82 -18.15 22.69
N VAL A 371 18.72 -17.08 23.50
CA VAL A 371 19.77 -16.50 24.35
C VAL A 371 21.18 -16.37 23.74
N PHE A 372 21.52 -15.17 23.24
CA PHE A 372 22.90 -14.67 23.37
C PHE A 372 22.92 -13.16 23.62
N ARG A 373 23.38 -12.79 24.82
CA ARG A 373 23.91 -11.46 25.14
C ARG A 373 25.10 -11.19 24.20
N GLY A 374 24.96 -10.22 23.31
CA GLY A 374 26.02 -9.78 22.40
C GLY A 374 26.22 -8.27 22.47
N VAL A 375 27.35 -7.87 23.04
CA VAL A 375 27.83 -6.50 23.24
C VAL A 375 27.79 -5.67 21.95
N VAL A 376 27.01 -4.58 21.94
CA VAL A 376 27.02 -3.57 20.88
C VAL A 376 28.32 -2.76 20.97
N ARG A 377 29.34 -3.16 20.21
CA ARG A 377 30.49 -2.29 19.91
C ARG A 377 30.10 -1.31 18.81
N ARG A 378 29.87 -0.05 19.20
CA ARG A 378 29.86 1.12 18.31
C ARG A 378 31.15 1.15 17.50
N ARG A 379 31.07 1.05 16.17
CA ARG A 379 32.15 1.51 15.28
C ARG A 379 31.88 2.96 14.92
N THR A 380 32.61 3.85 15.55
CA THR A 380 32.81 5.23 15.11
C THR A 380 33.65 5.21 13.83
N PHE A 381 33.11 5.72 12.73
CA PHE A 381 33.90 6.06 11.56
C PHE A 381 34.64 7.37 11.85
N SER A 382 35.95 7.30 12.00
CA SER A 382 36.83 8.46 12.06
C SER A 382 37.15 8.89 10.63
N ILE A 383 36.79 10.12 10.28
CA ILE A 383 37.16 10.76 9.02
C ILE A 383 38.65 11.12 9.12
N VAL A 384 39.49 10.42 8.39
CA VAL A 384 40.90 10.79 8.21
C VAL A 384 40.95 11.95 7.23
N GLN A 385 41.29 13.14 7.73
CA GLN A 385 41.68 14.29 6.91
C GLN A 385 43.00 13.97 6.18
N CYS A 386 42.94 13.84 4.86
CA CYS A 386 44.14 13.86 4.02
C CYS A 386 44.58 15.32 3.82
N ASN A 387 45.66 15.71 4.49
CA ASN A 387 46.37 16.96 4.20
C ASN A 387 47.15 16.79 2.88
N LEU A 388 46.80 17.59 1.88
CA LEU A 388 47.60 17.82 0.67
C LEU A 388 48.65 18.92 0.96
N PRO A 389 49.91 18.74 0.56
CA PRO A 389 50.93 19.77 0.75
C PRO A 389 50.77 20.91 -0.26
N ILE A 390 50.77 22.13 0.27
CA ILE A 390 50.86 23.38 -0.49
C ILE A 390 52.27 23.47 -1.06
N GLY A 391 52.38 23.32 -2.38
CA GLY A 391 53.59 23.65 -3.13
C GLY A 391 53.68 25.16 -3.33
N HIS A 392 54.69 25.78 -2.71
CA HIS A 392 55.12 27.13 -3.01
C HIS A 392 55.67 27.19 -4.44
N MET A 393 55.12 28.07 -5.26
CA MET A 393 55.77 28.58 -6.47
C MET A 393 56.59 29.82 -6.10
N ASN A 394 57.87 29.78 -6.46
CA ASN A 394 58.65 30.94 -6.89
C ASN A 394 58.80 30.86 -8.41
#